data_AF-A0A2A5FST2-F1
#
_entry.id   AF-A0A2A5FST2-F1
#
_cell.length_a   1.000
_cell.length_b   1.000
_cell.length_c   1.000
_cell.angle_alpha   90.00
_cell.angle_beta   90.00
_cell.angle_gamma   90.00
#
_symmetry.space_group_name_H-M   'P 1'
#
loop_
_entity.id
_entity.type
_entity.pdbx_description
1 polymer ?
#
loop_
_entity_poly.entity_id
_entity_poly.type
_entity_poly.pdbx_seq_one_letter_code
_entity_poly.pdbx_strand_id
1 'polypeptide(L)'
;KLTTGLTAVQTGVDANFTYNGQAIVRSSNNITDLITGYDITLQELGVSQVSVSQNTQNILDRVDSFVTKYNDLIDELTALTQSSVDSAEKGIFSGDSTIKSFQRAIENTIGSVGEGAASMYEFGFDVDKYGKTLIVDFCPLFTNFV
;
A
#
# COMPACT_ATOMS: atom_id res chain seq x y z
N LYS A 1 -45.87 38.02 -13.98
CA LYS A 1 -44.46 37.87 -13.55
C LYS A 1 -44.45 37.96 -12.03
N LEU A 2 -44.25 36.84 -11.32
CA LEU A 2 -44.37 36.76 -9.84
C LEU A 2 -42.97 36.69 -9.21
N THR A 3 -42.29 37.83 -9.01
CA THR A 3 -41.01 37.87 -8.25
C THR A 3 -40.73 39.23 -7.57
N THR A 4 -41.75 39.99 -7.17
CA THR A 4 -41.57 41.24 -6.40
C THR A 4 -41.99 41.01 -4.95
N GLY A 5 -41.03 40.61 -4.10
CA GLY A 5 -41.27 40.39 -2.66
C GLY A 5 -40.33 39.40 -1.95
N LEU A 6 -39.40 38.75 -2.65
CA LEU A 6 -38.39 37.88 -2.02
C LEU A 6 -37.26 38.72 -1.42
N THR A 7 -37.23 38.83 -0.10
CA THR A 7 -36.04 39.25 0.65
C THR A 7 -35.22 38.01 0.98
N ALA A 8 -33.95 37.97 0.58
CA ALA A 8 -33.07 36.86 0.88
C ALA A 8 -32.78 36.84 2.39
N VAL A 9 -33.18 35.76 3.07
CA VAL A 9 -32.91 35.55 4.51
C VAL A 9 -31.41 35.37 4.75
N GLN A 10 -30.70 34.81 3.78
CA GLN A 10 -29.25 34.67 3.78
C GLN A 10 -28.73 34.78 2.34
N THR A 11 -27.80 35.69 2.10
CA THR A 11 -27.11 35.79 0.81
C THR A 11 -25.96 34.78 0.78
N GLY A 12 -25.78 34.11 -0.37
CA GLY A 12 -24.57 33.32 -0.60
C GLY A 12 -23.35 34.24 -0.55
N VAL A 13 -22.28 33.77 0.09
CA VAL A 13 -21.01 34.47 0.18
C VAL A 13 -19.91 33.52 -0.28
N ASP A 14 -18.93 34.07 -1.00
CA ASP A 14 -17.75 33.31 -1.38
C ASP A 14 -16.88 33.02 -0.15
N ALA A 15 -16.25 31.86 -0.15
CA ALA A 15 -15.20 31.53 0.79
C ALA A 15 -13.97 32.40 0.52
N ASN A 16 -13.48 33.08 1.55
CA ASN A 16 -12.29 33.92 1.51
C ASN A 16 -11.33 33.49 2.63
N PHE A 17 -10.15 32.99 2.25
CA PHE A 17 -9.16 32.47 3.20
C PHE A 17 -7.74 32.75 2.71
N THR A 18 -6.75 32.53 3.58
CA THR A 18 -5.34 32.65 3.22
C THR A 18 -4.66 31.29 3.17
N TYR A 19 -3.88 31.04 2.14
CA TYR A 19 -3.04 29.85 1.98
C TYR A 19 -1.58 30.29 1.81
N ASN A 20 -0.70 29.89 2.73
CA ASN A 20 0.72 30.29 2.76
C ASN A 20 0.95 31.81 2.59
N GLY A 21 0.04 32.63 3.17
CA GLY A 21 0.10 34.09 3.10
C GLY A 21 -0.54 34.71 1.85
N GLN A 22 -1.06 33.92 0.91
CA GLN A 22 -1.79 34.42 -0.26
C GLN A 22 -3.31 34.35 -0.04
N ALA A 23 -4.03 35.41 -0.41
CA ALA A 23 -5.49 35.45 -0.32
C ALA A 23 -6.12 34.66 -1.49
N ILE A 24 -7.00 33.72 -1.15
CA ILE A 24 -7.72 32.87 -2.08
C ILE A 24 -9.23 33.08 -1.88
N VAL A 25 -9.94 33.25 -2.99
CA VAL A 25 -11.41 33.34 -3.02
C VAL A 25 -11.98 32.19 -3.84
N ARG A 26 -13.01 31.53 -3.31
CA ARG A 26 -13.72 30.42 -3.96
C ARG A 26 -15.21 30.51 -3.69
N SER A 27 -16.02 30.11 -4.66
CA SER A 27 -17.49 30.08 -4.53
C SER A 27 -18.02 28.93 -3.66
N SER A 28 -17.16 28.01 -3.24
CA SER A 28 -17.49 26.80 -2.48
C SER A 28 -16.49 26.60 -1.34
N ASN A 29 -16.97 25.99 -0.25
CA ASN A 29 -16.14 25.51 0.86
C ASN A 29 -15.39 24.21 0.54
N ASN A 30 -15.68 23.55 -0.58
CA ASN A 30 -14.94 22.38 -1.06
C ASN A 30 -14.06 22.79 -2.23
N ILE A 31 -12.75 22.76 -2.00
CA ILE A 31 -11.73 23.32 -2.88
C ILE A 31 -10.87 22.15 -3.37
N THR A 32 -10.98 21.82 -4.66
CA THR A 32 -10.29 20.68 -5.28
C THR A 32 -9.26 21.13 -6.33
N ASP A 33 -9.15 22.44 -6.55
CA ASP A 33 -8.36 23.05 -7.62
C ASP A 33 -7.12 23.81 -7.11
N LEU A 34 -6.94 23.94 -5.80
CA LEU A 34 -5.86 24.72 -5.22
C LEU A 34 -4.51 23.98 -5.25
N ILE A 35 -4.52 22.67 -5.00
CA ILE A 35 -3.33 21.82 -4.98
C ILE A 35 -3.66 20.52 -5.68
N THR A 36 -2.84 20.12 -6.65
CA THR A 36 -3.04 18.85 -7.37
C THR A 36 -2.98 17.67 -6.40
N GLY A 37 -4.04 16.85 -6.40
CA GLY A 37 -4.12 15.64 -5.57
C GLY A 37 -4.63 15.88 -4.15
N TYR A 38 -5.11 17.08 -3.81
CA TYR A 38 -5.69 17.38 -2.50
C TYR A 38 -7.05 18.06 -2.64
N ASP A 39 -7.98 17.64 -1.78
CA ASP A 39 -9.26 18.28 -1.57
C ASP A 39 -9.25 18.96 -0.20
N ILE A 40 -9.60 20.24 -0.16
CA ILE A 40 -9.66 21.03 1.07
C ILE A 40 -11.13 21.39 1.34
N THR A 41 -11.63 20.99 2.50
CA THR A 41 -12.98 21.36 2.96
C THR A 41 -12.89 22.36 4.10
N LEU A 42 -13.40 23.57 3.88
CA LEU A 42 -13.53 24.62 4.90
C LEU A 42 -14.76 24.35 5.76
N GLN A 43 -14.56 24.23 7.07
CA GLN A 43 -15.65 23.98 8.03
C GLN A 43 -16.00 25.23 8.82
N GLU A 44 -15.00 25.86 9.43
CA GLU A 44 -15.17 27.01 10.31
C GLU A 44 -14.05 28.03 10.09
N LEU A 45 -14.26 29.25 10.59
CA LEU A 45 -13.25 30.30 10.58
C LEU A 45 -12.16 29.99 11.59
N GLY A 46 -10.90 30.18 11.21
CA GLY A 46 -9.77 29.96 12.10
C GLY A 46 -8.45 29.84 11.35
N VAL A 47 -7.43 29.39 12.08
CA VAL A 47 -6.11 29.08 11.55
C VAL A 47 -5.86 27.59 11.74
N SER A 48 -5.56 26.91 10.64
CA SER A 48 -5.22 25.48 10.63
C SER A 48 -3.85 25.29 10.00
N GLN A 49 -3.00 24.52 10.66
CA GLN A 49 -1.72 24.10 10.11
C GLN A 49 -1.86 22.67 9.59
N VAL A 50 -1.60 22.48 8.30
CA VAL A 50 -1.64 21.17 7.65
C VAL A 50 -0.21 20.78 7.29
N SER A 51 0.25 19.65 7.84
CA SER A 51 1.53 19.06 7.47
C SER A 51 1.28 17.80 6.64
N VAL A 52 1.86 17.75 5.44
CA VAL A 52 1.89 16.54 4.63
C VAL A 52 3.22 15.84 4.87
N SER A 53 3.15 14.57 5.26
CA SER A 53 4.32 13.70 5.36
C SER A 53 4.05 12.40 4.62
N GLN A 54 5.11 11.75 4.14
CA GLN A 54 5.00 10.44 3.53
C GLN A 54 4.61 9.42 4.59
N ASN A 55 3.54 8.66 4.34
CA ASN A 55 3.14 7.55 5.18
C ASN A 55 3.81 6.26 4.66
N THR A 56 4.96 5.92 5.23
CA THR A 56 5.68 4.68 4.91
C THR A 56 5.09 3.47 5.65
N GLN A 57 4.39 3.66 6.77
CA GLN A 57 3.82 2.56 7.57
C GLN A 57 2.84 1.71 6.77
N ASN A 58 1.94 2.34 6.00
CA ASN A 58 1.00 1.60 5.14
C ASN A 58 1.69 0.74 4.07
N ILE A 59 2.88 1.15 3.63
CA ILE A 59 3.68 0.37 2.68
C ILE A 59 4.27 -0.84 3.40
N LEU A 60 4.80 -0.65 4.61
CA LEU A 60 5.33 -1.73 5.44
C LEU A 60 4.28 -2.79 5.75
N ASP A 61 3.08 -2.38 6.17
CA ASP A 61 2.00 -3.30 6.51
C ASP A 61 1.56 -4.14 5.30
N ARG A 62 1.56 -3.54 4.09
CA ARG A 62 1.25 -4.26 2.85
C ARG A 62 2.33 -5.24 2.46
N VAL A 63 3.60 -4.88 2.65
CA VAL A 63 4.75 -5.74 2.39
C VAL A 63 4.75 -6.93 3.35
N ASP A 64 4.52 -6.70 4.63
CA ASP A 64 4.41 -7.75 5.66
C ASP A 64 3.25 -8.71 5.37
N SER A 65 2.08 -8.16 5.01
CA SER A 65 0.93 -8.97 4.61
C SER A 65 1.22 -9.82 3.36
N PHE A 66 1.99 -9.30 2.41
CA PHE A 66 2.38 -10.06 1.21
C PHE A 66 3.31 -11.21 1.57
N VAL A 67 4.35 -10.94 2.36
CA VAL A 67 5.32 -11.97 2.78
C VAL A 67 4.65 -13.06 3.61
N THR A 68 3.76 -12.68 4.53
CA THR A 68 2.98 -13.64 5.31
C THR A 68 2.16 -14.55 4.39
N LYS A 69 1.39 -13.99 3.45
CA LYS A 69 0.56 -14.78 2.54
C LYS A 69 1.36 -15.66 1.60
N TYR A 70 2.54 -15.21 1.18
CA TYR A 70 3.45 -16.03 0.40
C TYR A 70 3.97 -17.22 1.21
N ASN A 71 4.46 -16.98 2.43
CA ASN A 71 4.99 -18.04 3.28
C ASN A 71 3.89 -19.06 3.63
N ASP A 72 2.69 -18.61 3.97
CA ASP A 72 1.51 -19.46 4.22
C ASP A 72 1.23 -20.39 3.02
N LEU A 73 1.22 -19.83 1.79
CA LEU A 73 0.94 -20.57 0.56
C LEU A 73 2.02 -21.63 0.29
N ILE A 74 3.29 -21.25 0.44
CA ILE A 74 4.41 -22.15 0.18
C ILE A 74 4.43 -23.30 1.21
N ASP A 75 4.09 -23.03 2.47
CA ASP A 75 4.00 -24.07 3.50
C ASP A 75 2.84 -25.03 3.25
N GLU A 76 1.68 -24.52 2.84
CA GLU A 76 0.53 -25.35 2.45
C GLU A 76 0.86 -26.22 1.22
N LEU A 77 1.45 -25.63 0.17
CA LEU A 77 1.87 -26.38 -1.02
C LEU A 77 2.95 -27.41 -0.69
N THR A 78 3.87 -27.10 0.22
CA THR A 78 4.89 -28.05 0.67
C THR A 78 4.24 -29.23 1.38
N ALA A 79 3.34 -28.99 2.34
CA ALA A 79 2.64 -30.05 3.06
C ALA A 79 1.82 -30.93 2.11
N LEU A 80 1.14 -30.32 1.13
CA LEU A 80 0.31 -31.05 0.16
C LEU A 80 1.14 -31.83 -0.88
N THR A 81 2.37 -31.40 -1.19
CA THR A 81 3.23 -32.05 -2.18
C THR A 81 4.36 -32.89 -1.58
N GLN A 82 4.46 -32.93 -0.25
CA GLN A 82 5.50 -33.64 0.49
C GLN A 82 5.54 -35.12 0.09
N SER A 83 6.71 -35.56 -0.38
CA SER A 83 6.96 -36.97 -0.66
C SER A 83 7.41 -37.66 0.63
N SER A 84 6.63 -38.62 1.12
CA SER A 84 7.01 -39.49 2.22
C SER A 84 6.69 -40.95 1.90
N VAL A 85 7.43 -41.85 2.53
CA VAL A 85 7.14 -43.29 2.57
C VAL A 85 6.10 -43.63 3.64
N ASP A 86 5.92 -42.75 4.63
CA ASP A 86 4.87 -42.82 5.63
C ASP A 86 3.58 -42.20 5.07
N SER A 87 2.50 -42.97 5.07
CA SER A 87 1.18 -42.53 4.62
C SER A 87 0.61 -41.37 5.45
N ALA A 88 1.05 -41.19 6.70
CA ALA A 88 0.61 -40.10 7.58
C ALA A 88 1.27 -38.76 7.24
N GLU A 89 2.46 -38.78 6.64
CA GLU A 89 3.24 -37.57 6.29
C GLU A 89 3.25 -37.27 4.78
N LYS A 90 2.65 -38.17 3.98
CA LYS A 90 2.62 -38.03 2.52
C LYS A 90 1.49 -37.08 2.10
N GLY A 91 1.89 -35.99 1.44
CA GLY A 91 0.94 -35.05 0.87
C GLY A 91 0.06 -35.67 -0.22
N ILE A 92 -1.20 -35.25 -0.27
CA ILE A 92 -2.20 -35.76 -1.24
C ILE A 92 -1.78 -35.53 -2.70
N PHE A 93 -1.02 -34.46 -2.97
CA PHE A 93 -0.49 -34.09 -4.29
C PHE A 93 0.99 -34.46 -4.45
N SER A 94 1.52 -35.36 -3.61
CA SER A 94 2.92 -35.82 -3.69
C SER A 94 3.31 -36.48 -5.01
N GLY A 95 2.35 -36.93 -5.82
CA GLY A 95 2.56 -37.45 -7.18
C GLY A 95 2.24 -36.46 -8.30
N ASP A 96 1.69 -35.29 -7.99
CA ASP A 96 1.20 -34.34 -9.00
C ASP A 96 2.34 -33.44 -9.50
N SER A 97 2.77 -33.66 -10.74
CA SER A 97 3.83 -32.87 -11.37
C SER A 97 3.42 -31.43 -11.69
N THR A 98 2.12 -31.18 -11.89
CA THR A 98 1.57 -29.87 -12.21
C THR A 98 1.63 -28.96 -10.98
N ILE A 99 1.16 -29.45 -9.83
CA ILE A 99 1.19 -28.69 -8.57
C ILE A 99 2.63 -28.43 -8.12
N LYS A 100 3.52 -29.42 -8.25
CA LYS A 100 4.94 -29.22 -7.98
C LYS A 100 5.61 -28.23 -8.94
N SER A 101 5.19 -28.17 -10.20
CA SER A 101 5.70 -27.19 -11.16
C SER A 101 5.18 -25.80 -10.89
N PHE A 102 3.93 -25.69 -10.45
CA PHE A 102 3.33 -24.44 -10.00
C PHE A 102 4.05 -23.87 -8.77
N GLN A 103 4.29 -24.69 -7.75
CA GLN A 103 5.08 -24.31 -6.57
C GLN A 103 6.46 -23.76 -6.99
N ARG A 104 7.20 -24.49 -7.82
CA ARG A 104 8.49 -24.03 -8.36
C ARG A 104 8.39 -22.74 -9.16
N ALA A 105 7.32 -22.54 -9.92
CA ALA A 105 7.13 -21.31 -10.70
C ALA A 105 6.95 -20.09 -9.78
N ILE A 106 6.22 -20.24 -8.67
CA ILE A 106 6.06 -19.19 -7.66
C ILE A 106 7.42 -18.94 -6.97
N GLU A 107 8.11 -19.98 -6.50
CA GLU A 107 9.43 -19.88 -5.87
C GLU A 107 10.45 -19.16 -6.79
N ASN A 108 10.49 -19.54 -8.08
CA ASN A 108 11.38 -18.93 -9.06
C ASN A 108 11.04 -17.47 -9.36
N THR A 109 9.75 -17.11 -9.40
CA THR A 109 9.32 -15.72 -9.68
C THR A 109 9.84 -14.76 -8.62
N ILE A 110 9.87 -15.20 -7.36
CA ILE A 110 10.38 -14.42 -6.24
C ILE A 110 11.91 -14.45 -6.19
N GLY A 111 12.54 -15.60 -6.45
CA GLY A 111 13.99 -15.73 -6.50
C GLY A 111 14.66 -15.01 -7.68
N SER A 112 13.92 -14.65 -8.73
CA SER A 112 14.45 -13.97 -9.93
C SER A 112 14.36 -12.43 -9.90
N VAL A 113 13.86 -11.84 -8.80
CA VAL A 113 13.76 -10.37 -8.69
C VAL A 113 15.15 -9.79 -8.34
N GLY A 114 15.99 -9.56 -9.37
CA GLY A 114 17.35 -9.08 -9.15
C GLY A 114 18.16 -8.78 -10.40
N GLU A 115 17.56 -8.21 -11.45
CA GLU A 115 18.33 -7.62 -12.56
C GLU A 115 18.62 -6.15 -12.27
N GLY A 116 19.72 -5.90 -11.55
CA GLY A 116 20.35 -4.58 -11.47
C GLY A 116 20.60 -4.07 -10.05
N ALA A 117 21.86 -4.17 -9.62
CA ALA A 117 22.59 -3.37 -8.61
C ALA A 117 21.97 -2.98 -7.25
N ALA A 118 20.70 -3.26 -6.97
CA ALA A 118 20.10 -3.22 -5.66
C ALA A 118 19.58 -4.63 -5.35
N SER A 119 20.39 -5.40 -4.63
CA SER A 119 19.97 -6.72 -4.15
C SER A 119 18.69 -6.57 -3.32
N MET A 120 17.78 -7.56 -3.33
CA MET A 120 16.58 -7.59 -2.48
C MET A 120 16.86 -7.19 -1.02
N TYR A 121 18.07 -7.48 -0.53
CA TYR A 121 18.62 -7.05 0.76
C TYR A 121 18.61 -5.52 1.00
N GLU A 122 18.87 -4.72 -0.03
CA GLU A 122 18.89 -3.25 0.04
C GLU A 122 17.47 -2.66 0.21
N PHE A 123 16.45 -3.42 -0.21
CA PHE A 123 15.05 -3.12 0.07
C PHE A 123 14.51 -3.91 1.26
N GLY A 124 15.38 -4.48 2.10
CA GLY A 124 14.97 -5.18 3.30
C GLY A 124 14.29 -6.52 3.06
N PHE A 125 14.47 -7.15 1.91
CA PHE A 125 13.99 -8.50 1.64
C PHE A 125 15.17 -9.47 1.72
N ASP A 126 15.10 -10.41 2.66
CA ASP A 126 16.03 -11.51 2.79
C ASP A 126 15.34 -12.83 2.44
N VAL A 127 16.11 -13.80 1.96
CA VAL A 127 15.62 -15.14 1.66
C VAL A 127 16.34 -16.10 2.57
N ASP A 128 15.60 -17.01 3.21
CA ASP A 128 16.23 -17.98 4.09
C ASP A 128 17.30 -18.83 3.36
N LYS A 129 18.16 -19.48 4.14
CA LYS A 129 19.24 -20.35 3.64
C LYS A 129 18.77 -21.49 2.72
N TYR A 130 17.46 -21.73 2.63
CA TYR A 130 16.84 -22.74 1.79
C TYR A 130 16.18 -22.16 0.53
N GLY A 131 16.22 -20.85 0.33
CA GLY A 131 15.67 -20.18 -0.86
C GLY A 131 14.14 -20.14 -0.89
N LYS A 132 13.48 -20.43 0.24
CA LYS A 132 12.06 -20.79 0.31
C LYS A 132 11.23 -19.77 1.07
N THR A 133 11.77 -19.21 2.15
CA THR A 133 11.03 -18.28 3.01
C THR A 133 11.48 -16.86 2.74
N LEU A 134 10.51 -15.98 2.50
CA LEU A 134 10.74 -14.54 2.45
C LEU A 134 10.79 -13.99 3.87
N ILE A 135 11.80 -13.18 4.13
CA ILE A 135 12.02 -12.47 5.39
C ILE A 135 12.08 -10.98 5.06
N VAL A 136 11.41 -10.16 5.86
CA VAL A 136 11.50 -8.70 5.74
C VAL A 136 12.35 -8.17 6.89
N ASP A 137 13.51 -7.59 6.58
CA ASP A 137 14.26 -6.73 7.47
C ASP A 137 13.88 -5.27 7.22
N PHE A 138 13.27 -4.64 8.22
CA PHE A 138 12.80 -3.27 8.11
C PHE A 138 13.92 -2.23 8.22
N CYS A 139 15.13 -2.60 8.65
CA CYS A 139 16.22 -1.65 8.87
C CYS A 139 16.72 -0.94 7.59
N PRO A 140 16.91 -1.61 6.44
CA PRO A 140 17.35 -0.97 5.19
C PRO A 140 16.23 -0.21 4.44
N LEU A 141 14.95 -0.54 4.71
CA LEU A 141 13.79 0.08 4.07
C LEU A 141 13.65 1.57 4.38
N PHE A 142 14.10 2.02 5.55
CA PHE A 142 14.03 3.44 5.92
C PHE A 142 15.12 4.30 5.26
N THR A 143 16.26 3.72 4.89
CA THR A 143 17.39 4.47 4.28
C THR A 143 17.20 4.79 2.81
N ASN A 144 16.36 4.03 2.10
CA ASN A 144 16.13 4.20 0.65
C ASN A 144 14.83 4.94 0.31
N PHE A 145 14.01 5.26 1.32
CA PHE A 145 12.75 5.99 1.17
C PHE A 145 12.78 7.42 1.77
N VAL A 146 13.96 7.91 2.18
CA VAL A 146 14.22 9.30 2.63
C VAL A 146 15.28 9.91 1.73
#